data_AF-A0A9E2BWJ1-F1
#
_entry.id   AF-A0A9E2BWJ1-F1
#
_cell.length_a   1.000
_cell.length_b   1.000
_cell.length_c   1.000
_cell.angle_alpha   90.00
_cell.angle_beta   90.00
_cell.angle_gamma   90.00
#
_symmetry.space_group_name_H-M   'P 1'
#
loop_
_entity.id
_entity.type
_entity.pdbx_description
1 polymer ?
#
loop_
_entity_poly.entity_id
_entity_poly.type
_entity_poly.pdbx_seq_one_letter_code
_entity_poly.pdbx_strand_id
1 'polypeptide(L)'
;MATEFRDRRHREERKHRLNREIMAPEVRLSGVENEPLGVVSLMEALRMAGDLDVDLVEISATAVPPVCRLMDYGKFKYQEQKKA
;
A
#
# COMPACT_ATOMS: atom_id res chain seq x y z
N MET A 1 24.38 23.38 16.51
CA MET A 1 24.28 21.93 16.22
C MET A 1 22.85 21.65 15.82
N ALA A 2 22.62 21.42 14.52
CA ALA A 2 21.29 21.28 13.95
C ALA A 2 20.97 19.80 13.73
N THR A 3 20.11 19.24 14.57
CA THR A 3 19.47 17.94 14.38
C THR A 3 18.10 18.02 15.06
N GLU A 4 17.10 17.33 14.49
CA GLU A 4 15.71 17.18 15.01
C GLU A 4 14.57 18.02 14.37
N PHE A 5 14.58 18.27 13.05
CA PHE A 5 13.40 18.83 12.36
C PHE A 5 12.99 18.16 11.04
N ARG A 6 13.12 16.84 10.93
CA ARG A 6 12.58 16.11 9.76
C ARG A 6 12.05 14.75 10.21
N ASP A 7 10.77 14.68 10.58
CA ASP A 7 9.97 13.46 10.32
C ASP A 7 8.46 13.64 10.56
N ARG A 8 8.02 14.67 11.31
CA ARG A 8 6.60 14.76 11.70
C ARG A 8 5.63 15.26 10.61
N ARG A 9 6.09 15.85 9.50
CA ARG A 9 5.20 16.53 8.54
C ARG A 9 4.69 15.69 7.37
N HIS A 10 5.24 14.50 7.11
CA HIS A 10 4.87 13.73 5.91
C HIS A 10 3.85 12.60 6.16
N ARG A 11 3.54 12.28 7.42
CA ARG A 11 2.60 11.20 7.74
C ARG A 11 1.14 11.56 7.45
N GLU A 12 0.79 12.85 7.46
CA GLU A 12 -0.60 13.32 7.33
C GLU A 12 -1.11 13.42 5.88
N GLU A 13 -0.26 13.34 4.85
CA GLU A 13 -0.68 13.49 3.44
C GLU A 13 -0.89 12.15 2.69
N ARG A 14 -0.67 11.02 3.37
CA ARG A 14 -0.76 9.70 2.74
C ARG A 14 -2.17 9.16 2.83
N LYS A 15 -2.92 9.30 1.72
CA LYS A 15 -4.32 8.83 1.57
C LYS A 15 -4.48 7.31 1.74
N HIS A 16 -3.42 6.52 1.56
CA HIS A 16 -3.48 5.05 1.56
C HIS A 16 -2.59 4.48 2.67
N ARG A 17 -3.09 3.45 3.37
CA ARG A 17 -2.32 2.62 4.30
C ARG A 17 -1.43 1.67 3.50
N LEU A 18 -0.16 1.52 3.91
CA LEU A 18 0.77 0.63 3.25
C LEU A 18 1.34 -0.44 4.18
N ASN A 19 1.63 -1.60 3.60
CA ASN A 19 2.45 -2.63 4.23
C ASN A 19 1.95 -2.95 5.65
N ARG A 20 2.78 -2.70 6.66
CA ARG A 20 2.50 -2.98 8.08
C ARG A 20 1.46 -2.05 8.72
N GLU A 21 0.98 -1.02 8.02
CA GLU A 21 -0.13 -0.19 8.48
C GLU A 21 -1.49 -0.86 8.28
N ILE A 22 -1.54 -1.87 7.42
CA ILE A 22 -2.73 -2.70 7.19
C ILE A 22 -2.80 -3.73 8.32
N MET A 23 -3.95 -3.83 8.97
CA MET A 23 -4.15 -4.71 10.15
C MET A 23 -5.23 -5.78 9.93
N ALA A 24 -5.91 -5.78 8.79
CA ALA A 24 -6.92 -6.79 8.49
C ALA A 24 -6.25 -8.16 8.32
N PRO A 25 -6.81 -9.26 8.87
CA PRO A 25 -6.20 -10.59 8.78
C PRO A 25 -6.20 -11.14 7.34
N GLU A 26 -7.21 -10.77 6.55
CA GLU A 26 -7.36 -11.15 5.14
C GLU A 26 -7.64 -9.91 4.29
N VAL A 27 -7.19 -9.97 3.04
CA VAL A 27 -7.33 -8.90 2.05
C VAL A 27 -7.73 -9.48 0.71
N ARG A 28 -8.52 -8.73 -0.07
CA ARG A 28 -8.71 -9.00 -1.49
C ARG A 28 -7.56 -8.38 -2.26
N LEU A 29 -6.72 -9.20 -2.89
CA LEU A 29 -5.47 -8.79 -3.50
C LEU A 29 -5.56 -8.74 -5.03
N SER A 30 -5.05 -7.65 -5.60
CA SER A 30 -4.66 -7.56 -7.00
C SER A 30 -3.13 -7.49 -7.12
N GLY A 31 -2.56 -8.19 -8.11
CA GLY A 31 -1.14 -8.15 -8.40
C GLY A 31 -0.69 -6.87 -9.12
N VAL A 32 0.57 -6.86 -9.55
CA VAL A 32 1.26 -5.67 -10.10
C VAL A 32 0.65 -5.23 -11.43
N GLU A 33 0.17 -6.18 -12.24
CA GLU A 33 -0.49 -5.95 -13.52
C GLU A 33 -2.01 -5.80 -13.37
N ASN A 34 -2.51 -5.57 -12.15
CA ASN A 34 -3.93 -5.54 -11.77
C ASN A 34 -4.66 -6.88 -11.96
N GLU A 35 -3.94 -7.98 -12.07
CA GLU A 35 -4.51 -9.32 -12.11
C GLU A 35 -5.15 -9.68 -10.75
N PRO A 36 -6.34 -10.30 -10.75
CA PRO A 36 -6.99 -10.70 -9.51
C PRO A 36 -6.29 -11.94 -8.92
N LEU A 37 -5.73 -11.81 -7.72
CA LEU A 37 -5.12 -12.92 -6.97
C LEU A 37 -6.09 -13.55 -5.96
N GLY A 38 -7.26 -12.92 -5.74
CA GLY A 38 -8.32 -13.44 -4.87
C GLY A 38 -8.21 -12.91 -3.43
N VAL A 39 -8.75 -13.66 -2.47
CA VAL A 39 -8.64 -13.34 -1.05
C VAL A 39 -7.48 -14.13 -0.46
N VAL A 40 -6.54 -13.42 0.17
CA VAL A 40 -5.34 -14.00 0.78
C VAL A 40 -5.12 -13.44 2.18
N SER A 41 -4.30 -14.12 2.98
CA SER A 41 -3.89 -13.58 4.28
C SER A 41 -3.03 -12.33 4.11
N LEU A 42 -3.07 -11.42 5.09
CA LEU A 42 -2.19 -10.24 5.10
C LEU A 42 -0.71 -10.64 5.08
N MET A 43 -0.33 -11.72 5.78
CA MET A 43 1.05 -12.20 5.80
C MET A 43 1.50 -12.65 4.41
N GLU A 44 0.66 -13.36 3.67
CA GLU A 44 0.94 -13.78 2.30
C GLU A 44 1.05 -12.58 1.35
N ALA A 45 0.14 -11.62 1.45
CA ALA A 45 0.19 -10.39 0.66
C ALA A 45 1.48 -9.59 0.93
N LEU A 46 1.90 -9.48 2.18
CA LEU A 46 3.17 -8.83 2.57
C LEU A 46 4.39 -9.59 2.04
N ARG A 47 4.35 -10.92 2.04
CA ARG A 47 5.42 -11.74 1.47
C ARG A 47 5.53 -11.52 -0.05
N MET A 48 4.41 -11.56 -0.77
CA MET A 48 4.38 -11.30 -2.22
C MET A 48 4.88 -9.90 -2.55
N ALA A 49 4.52 -8.89 -1.75
CA ALA A 49 5.04 -7.54 -1.90
C ALA A 49 6.57 -7.49 -1.76
N GLY A 50 7.12 -8.19 -0.75
CA GLY A 50 8.57 -8.30 -0.55
C GLY A 50 9.28 -9.07 -1.65
N ASP A 51 8.72 -10.19 -2.10
CA ASP A 51 9.29 -11.03 -3.17
C ASP A 51 9.38 -10.28 -4.52
N LEU A 52 8.47 -9.32 -4.74
CA LEU A 52 8.39 -8.52 -5.96
C LEU A 52 9.02 -7.12 -5.83
N ASP A 53 9.57 -6.77 -4.66
CA ASP A 53 10.13 -5.45 -4.35
C ASP A 53 9.14 -4.29 -4.60
N VAL A 54 7.88 -4.49 -4.20
CA VAL A 54 6.78 -3.51 -4.33
C VAL A 54 6.08 -3.27 -3.00
N ASP A 55 5.21 -2.26 -2.94
CA ASP A 55 4.39 -1.99 -1.77
C ASP A 55 3.05 -2.73 -1.84
N LEU A 56 2.59 -3.22 -0.69
CA LEU A 56 1.20 -3.57 -0.48
C LEU A 56 0.42 -2.30 -0.14
N VAL A 57 -0.44 -1.86 -1.04
CA VAL A 57 -1.23 -0.63 -0.90
C VAL A 57 -2.69 -0.97 -0.65
N GLU A 58 -3.26 -0.47 0.44
CA GLU A 58 -4.71 -0.56 0.67
C GLU A 58 -5.43 0.49 -0.17
N ILE A 59 -6.19 0.04 -1.17
CA ILE A 59 -6.94 0.89 -2.10
C ILE A 59 -8.31 1.24 -1.52
N SER A 60 -8.93 0.30 -0.80
CA SER A 60 -10.22 0.54 -0.16
C SER A 60 -10.34 -0.23 1.15
N ALA A 61 -10.49 0.51 2.25
CA ALA A 61 -10.76 -0.01 3.59
C ALA A 61 -12.23 -0.37 3.82
N THR A 62 -13.15 0.10 2.98
CA THR A 62 -14.60 -0.04 3.21
C THR A 62 -15.15 -1.41 2.79
N ALA A 63 -14.38 -2.16 1.99
CA ALA A 63 -14.74 -3.51 1.59
C ALA A 63 -14.42 -4.53 2.68
N VAL A 64 -15.17 -5.64 2.70
CA VAL A 64 -14.91 -6.79 3.57
C VAL A 64 -14.72 -8.03 2.68
N PRO A 65 -13.48 -8.57 2.54
CA PRO A 65 -12.21 -8.05 3.08
C PRO A 65 -11.72 -6.78 2.36
N PRO A 66 -10.85 -5.95 2.99
CA PRO A 66 -10.30 -4.75 2.38
C PRO A 66 -9.59 -5.04 1.05
N VAL A 67 -9.68 -4.10 0.10
CA VAL A 67 -9.06 -4.25 -1.22
C VAL A 67 -7.65 -3.70 -1.19
N CYS A 68 -6.68 -4.55 -1.48
CA CYS A 68 -5.26 -4.21 -1.56
C CYS A 68 -4.72 -4.50 -2.97
N ARG A 69 -3.67 -3.77 -3.34
CA ARG A 69 -2.94 -3.98 -4.60
C ARG A 69 -1.44 -3.94 -4.37
N LEU A 70 -0.71 -4.80 -5.07
CA LEU A 70 0.74 -4.75 -5.17
C LEU A 70 1.15 -3.68 -6.20
N MET A 71 1.90 -2.66 -5.80
CA MET A 71 2.36 -1.62 -6.73
C MET A 71 3.53 -0.82 -6.16
N ASP A 72 4.27 -0.11 -7.02
CA ASP A 72 5.21 0.94 -6.60
C ASP A 72 4.42 2.20 -6.17
N TYR A 73 4.33 2.44 -4.86
CA TYR A 73 3.53 3.55 -4.33
C TYR A 73 4.11 4.92 -4.69
N GLY A 74 5.44 5.01 -4.80
CA GLY A 74 6.13 6.24 -5.19
C GLY A 74 5.75 6.67 -6.61
N LYS A 75 5.81 5.73 -7.56
CA LYS A 75 5.38 5.97 -8.94
C LYS A 75 3.89 6.26 -9.03
N PHE A 76 3.06 5.54 -8.28
CA PHE A 76 1.61 5.79 -8.23
C PHE A 76 1.30 7.23 -7.78
N LYS A 77 1.90 7.69 -6.68
CA LYS A 77 1.73 9.07 -6.19
C LYS A 77 2.20 10.12 -7.18
N TYR A 78 3.27 9.86 -7.94
CA TYR A 78 3.75 10.77 -8.97
C TYR A 78 2.76 10.87 -10.14
N GLN A 79 2.23 9.73 -10.60
CA GLN A 79 1.26 9.70 -11.69
C GLN A 79 -0.06 10.37 -11.32
N GLU A 80 -0.56 10.16 -10.11
CA GLU A 80 -1.78 10.80 -9.62
C GLU A 80 -1.63 12.32 -9.52
N GLN A 81 -0.48 12.82 -9.05
CA GLN A 81 -0.20 14.26 -8.98
C GLN A 81 -0.11 14.90 -10.37
N LYS A 82 0.36 14.17 -11.38
CA LYS A 82 0.46 14.70 -12.76
C LYS A 82 -0.89 14.73 -13.49
N LYS A 83 -1.85 13.91 -13.06
CA LYS A 83 -3.20 13.85 -13.62
C LYS A 83 -4.17 14.89 -13.00
N ALA A 84 -3.83 15.42 -11.82
CA ALA A 84 -4.57 16.48 -11.14
C ALA A 84 -4.15 17.86 -11.64
#